data_AF-A0A6J5F565-F1
#
_entry.id   AF-A0A6J5F565-F1
#
_cell.length_a   1.000
_cell.length_b   1.000
_cell.length_c   1.000
_cell.angle_alpha   90.00
_cell.angle_beta   90.00
_cell.angle_gamma   90.00
#
_symmetry.space_group_name_H-M   'P 1'
#
loop_
_entity.id
_entity.type
_entity.pdbx_description
1 polymer ?
#
loop_
_entity_poly.entity_id
_entity_poly.type
_entity_poly.pdbx_seq_one_letter_code
_entity_poly.pdbx_strand_id
1 'polypeptide(L)' 'MNGKPLLPSGRRRGLPFVMPDDWTPEQALAAFELLEDLLAVISDFYATRLHELLREQRSHTKAPPATKRDPPF' A
#
# COMPACT_ATOMS: atom_id res chain seq x y z
N MET A 1 -23.86 4.74 -2.69
CA MET A 1 -22.64 4.12 -2.13
C MET A 1 -21.71 3.75 -3.28
N ASN A 2 -20.75 4.61 -3.64
CA ASN A 2 -19.75 4.31 -4.69
C ASN A 2 -18.46 3.80 -4.03
N GLY A 3 -18.42 2.51 -3.70
CA GLY A 3 -17.19 1.86 -3.25
C GLY A 3 -16.30 1.59 -4.46
N LYS A 4 -15.17 2.30 -4.59
CA LYS A 4 -14.14 1.97 -5.59
C LYS A 4 -13.78 0.48 -5.46
N PRO A 5 -13.67 -0.27 -6.56
CA PRO A 5 -13.30 -1.68 -6.52
C PRO A 5 -12.02 -1.87 -5.70
N LEU A 6 -11.99 -2.89 -4.85
CA LEU A 6 -10.77 -3.29 -4.18
C LEU A 6 -9.81 -3.80 -5.26
N LEU A 7 -8.59 -3.27 -5.27
CA LEU A 7 -7.54 -3.85 -6.09
C LEU A 7 -7.25 -5.29 -5.61
N PRO A 8 -6.68 -6.17 -6.44
CA PRO A 8 -6.31 -7.53 -6.03
C PRO A 8 -5.47 -7.58 -4.74
N SER A 9 -4.71 -6.52 -4.46
CA SER A 9 -3.94 -6.32 -3.22
C SER A 9 -4.77 -5.92 -1.98
N GLY A 10 -6.11 -5.89 -2.06
CA GLY A 10 -7.00 -5.41 -0.99
C GLY A 10 -6.91 -3.90 -0.73
N ARG A 11 -6.11 -3.17 -1.51
CA ARG A 11 -5.93 -1.72 -1.36
C ARG A 11 -7.07 -0.96 -2.05
N ARG A 12 -7.53 0.09 -1.38
CA ARG A 12 -8.53 1.05 -1.92
C ARG A 12 -7.92 2.08 -2.89
N ARG A 13 -6.59 2.14 -2.95
CA ARG A 13 -5.80 3.04 -3.80
C ARG A 13 -4.58 2.28 -4.30
N GLY A 14 -4.29 2.41 -5.58
CA GLY A 14 -3.16 1.77 -6.24
C GLY A 14 -3.36 1.81 -7.75
N LEU A 15 -2.38 1.29 -8.49
CA LEU A 15 -2.47 1.16 -9.94
C LEU A 15 -3.49 0.06 -10.26
N PRO A 16 -4.48 0.32 -11.15
CA PRO A 16 -5.34 -0.72 -11.67
C PRO A 16 -4.52 -1.61 -12.61
N PHE A 17 -3.75 -2.53 -12.02
CA PHE A 17 -3.00 -3.52 -12.77
C PHE A 17 -3.88 -4.76 -12.88
N VAL A 18 -4.53 -4.93 -14.04
CA VAL A 18 -5.13 -6.20 -14.41
C VAL A 18 -4.02 -6.99 -15.09
N MET A 19 -3.52 -8.02 -14.41
CA MET A 19 -2.59 -8.94 -15.04
C MET A 19 -3.37 -9.79 -16.05
N PRO A 20 -2.93 -9.86 -17.31
CA PRO A 20 -3.49 -10.80 -18.26
C PRO A 20 -3.45 -12.24 -17.72
N ASP A 21 -4.48 -13.02 -18.01
CA ASP A 21 -4.61 -14.42 -17.57
C ASP A 21 -3.87 -15.42 -18.47
N ASP A 22 -3.27 -14.93 -19.56
CA ASP A 22 -2.55 -15.70 -20.58
C ASP A 22 -1.01 -15.67 -20.40
N TRP A 23 -0.51 -15.17 -19.28
CA TRP A 23 0.92 -15.12 -19.02
C TRP A 23 1.55 -16.51 -18.90
N THR A 24 2.68 -16.70 -19.57
CA THR A 24 3.53 -17.86 -19.30
C THR A 24 4.29 -17.69 -17.98
N PRO A 25 4.75 -18.79 -17.34
CA PRO A 25 5.57 -18.71 -16.14
C PRO A 25 6.80 -17.81 -16.28
N GLU A 26 7.44 -17.80 -17.45
CA GLU A 26 8.63 -16.99 -17.73
C GLU A 26 8.29 -15.50 -17.80
N GLN A 27 7.14 -15.15 -18.37
CA GLN A 27 6.66 -13.76 -18.40
C GLN A 27 6.32 -13.26 -16.99
N ALA A 28 5.68 -14.10 -16.17
CA ALA A 28 5.42 -13.79 -14.77
C ALA A 28 6.72 -13.59 -13.98
N LEU A 29 7.74 -14.41 -14.23
CA LEU A 29 9.05 -14.26 -13.61
C LEU A 29 9.74 -12.96 -14.02
N ALA A 30 9.78 -12.64 -15.31
CA ALA A 30 10.39 -11.40 -15.81
C ALA A 30 9.70 -10.14 -15.23
N ALA A 31 8.37 -10.17 -15.11
CA ALA A 31 7.62 -9.09 -14.47
C ALA A 31 7.92 -8.97 -12.97
N PHE A 32 8.08 -10.10 -12.28
CA PHE A 32 8.48 -10.11 -10.87
C PHE A 32 9.88 -9.50 -10.68
N GLU A 33 10.87 -9.90 -11.48
CA GLU A 33 12.23 -9.36 -11.44
C GLU A 33 12.25 -7.85 -11.70
N LEU A 34 11.49 -7.38 -12.70
CA LEU A 34 11.36 -5.96 -12.98
C LEU A 34 10.80 -5.17 -11.79
N LEU A 35 9.81 -5.73 -11.08
CA LEU A 35 9.23 -5.10 -9.90
C LEU A 35 10.22 -5.04 -8.74
N GLU A 36 11.02 -6.08 -8.54
CA GLU A 36 12.09 -6.11 -7.54
C GLU A 36 13.18 -5.06 -7.86
N ASP A 37 13.63 -4.97 -9.10
CA ASP A 37 14.61 -3.96 -9.53
C ASP A 37 14.08 -2.53 -9.32
N LEU A 38 12.82 -2.29 -9.70
CA LEU A 38 12.16 -1.00 -9.48
C LEU A 38 12.05 -0.69 -7.99
N LEU A 39 11.70 -1.68 -7.16
CA LEU A 39 11.62 -1.51 -5.72
C LEU A 39 12.99 -1.18 -5.11
N ALA A 40 14.05 -1.84 -5.59
CA ALA A 40 15.43 -1.58 -5.15
C ALA A 40 15.84 -0.13 -5.45
N VAL A 41 15.60 0.34 -6.68
CA VAL A 41 15.87 1.74 -7.07
C VAL A 41 15.07 2.72 -6.22
N ILE A 42 13.76 2.51 -6.07
CA ILE A 42 12.92 3.40 -5.26
C ILE A 42 13.40 3.44 -3.81
N SER A 43 13.78 2.28 -3.26
CA SER A 43 14.25 2.19 -1.88
C SER A 43 15.58 2.93 -1.70
N ASP A 44 16.53 2.78 -2.62
CA ASP A 44 17.83 3.46 -2.55
C ASP A 44 17.68 4.99 -2.52
N PHE A 45 16.81 5.55 -3.37
CA PHE A 45 16.64 6.99 -3.47
C PHE A 45 15.63 7.59 -2.48
N TYR A 46 14.61 6.84 -2.07
CA TYR A 46 13.46 7.38 -1.36
C TYR A 46 13.15 6.71 -0.02
N ALA A 47 13.96 5.77 0.47
CA ALA A 47 13.69 5.02 1.71
C ALA A 47 13.26 5.93 2.86
N THR A 48 14.06 6.94 3.22
CA THR A 48 13.78 7.83 4.36
C THR A 48 12.43 8.54 4.21
N ARG A 49 12.17 9.11 3.03
CA ARG A 49 10.91 9.82 2.77
C ARG A 49 9.71 8.88 2.75
N LEU A 50 9.88 7.67 2.24
CA LEU A 50 8.84 6.63 2.28
C LEU A 50 8.54 6.21 3.72
N HIS A 51 9.57 6.03 4.57
CA HIS A 51 9.38 5.71 5.98
C HIS A 51 8.59 6.80 6.73
N GLU A 52 8.90 8.06 6.48
CA GLU A 52 8.16 9.20 7.05
C GLU A 52 6.70 9.21 6.58
N LEU A 53 6.45 9.13 5.28
CA LEU A 53 5.10 9.09 4.71
C LEU A 53 4.28 7.92 5.24
N LEU A 54 4.88 6.74 5.39
CA LEU A 54 4.22 5.56 5.96
C LEU A 54 3.91 5.74 7.46
N ARG A 55 4.80 6.41 8.20
CA ARG A 55 4.58 6.74 9.61
C ARG A 55 3.41 7.71 9.76
N GLU A 56 3.35 8.77 8.95
CA GLU A 56 2.26 9.75 8.95
C GLU A 56 0.91 9.11 8.64
N GLN A 57 0.85 8.24 7.62
CA GLN A 57 -0.39 7.52 7.28
C GLN A 57 -0.90 6.62 8.41
N ARG A 58 0.00 5.93 9.13
CA ARG A 58 -0.37 5.12 10.30
C ARG A 58 -0.87 6.00 11.46
N SER A 59 -0.23 7.14 11.70
CA SER A 59 -0.66 8.10 12.71
C SER A 59 -2.04 8.68 12.41
N HIS A 60 -2.35 8.99 11.14
CA HIS A 60 -3.67 9.47 10.71
C HIS A 60 -4.76 8.39 10.81
N THR A 61 -4.42 7.11 10.67
CA THR A 61 -5.37 6.00 10.82
C THR A 61 -5.68 5.73 12.29
N LYS A 62 -4.77 6.09 13.21
CA LYS A 62 -4.97 6.06 14.66
C LYS A 62 -5.68 7.34 15.12
N ALA A 63 -6.94 7.53 14.72
CA ALA A 63 -7.79 8.51 15.40
C ALA A 63 -7.84 8.16 16.91
N PRO A 64 -7.85 9.14 17.83
CA PRO A 64 -7.81 8.85 19.26
C PRO A 64 -9.01 7.98 19.64
N PRO A 65 -8.89 7.02 20.57
CA PRO A 65 -10.07 6.53 21.26
C PRO A 65 -10.72 7.77 21.87
N ALA A 66 -11.96 8.06 21.44
CA ALA A 66 -12.80 9.08 22.01
C ALA A 66 -12.64 9.00 23.52
N THR A 67 -12.23 10.12 24.12
CA THR A 67 -12.10 10.28 25.57
C THR A 67 -13.39 9.73 26.18
N LYS A 68 -13.33 8.51 26.72
CA LYS A 68 -14.31 8.09 27.71
C LYS A 68 -14.04 9.06 28.84
N ARG A 69 -14.83 10.13 28.87
CA ARG A 69 -15.04 10.97 30.04
C ARG A 69 -15.17 9.99 31.20
N ASP A 70 -14.19 9.98 32.09
CA ASP A 70 -14.41 9.42 33.42
C ASP A 70 -15.66 10.13 33.98
N PRO A 71 -16.68 9.40 34.44
CA PRO A 71 -17.71 10.02 35.25
C PRO A 71 -17.06 10.49 36.55
N PRO A 72 -17.41 11.68 37.08
CA PRO A 72 -16.95 12.06 38.39
C PRO A 72 -17.70 11.21 39.43
N PHE A 73 -16.92 10.65 40.36
CA PHE A 73 -17.29 9.87 41.56
C PHE A 73 -17.59 8.38 41.35
#